data_AF-A0A7S4NPN6-F1
#
_entry.id   AF-A0A7S4NPN6-F1
#
_cell.length_a   1.000
_cell.length_b   1.000
_cell.length_c   1.000
_cell.angle_alpha   90.00
_cell.angle_beta   90.00
_cell.angle_gamma   90.00
#
_symmetry.space_group_name_H-M   'P 1'
#
loop_
_entity.id
_entity.type
_entity.pdbx_description
1 polymer ?
#
loop_
_entity_poly.entity_id
_entity_poly.type
_entity_poly.pdbx_seq_one_letter_code
_entity_poly.pdbx_strand_id
1 'polypeptide(L)'
;GQDFRRILLKEKELSLRAKVLSDMLPSIEENALKPGGMVRCMEKKGDEYLLSLLYLIAGILCLVAAFGHGDQFCAQPSPSMHHPSGGRRLLQHPTVSLLQNSSSSDTTAAPADTNNAFIGPNGLVVAWLKVEGFTALGLPFLYVLIFSNQLQNSIPASILLYLVAAFQAVWLIIGCVWSFGTSIPAECQKGSMGDNFAFQTMWWVCAFWLGCMVVICGILGSIVCCFLGAAASAKLQSSEADSTRYTQIAPGQ
;
A
#
# COMPACT_ATOMS: atom_id res chain seq x y z
N GLY A 1 45.71 9.12 -21.42
CA GLY A 1 45.23 10.51 -21.61
C GLY A 1 43.77 10.69 -21.24
N GLN A 2 42.85 9.96 -21.86
CA GLN A 2 41.41 10.15 -21.66
C GLN A 2 40.87 9.57 -20.33
N ASP A 3 41.44 8.48 -19.80
CA ASP A 3 40.95 7.88 -18.55
C ASP A 3 41.30 8.69 -17.30
N PHE A 4 42.47 9.34 -17.28
CA PHE A 4 42.85 10.23 -16.18
C PHE A 4 41.89 11.43 -16.06
N ARG A 5 41.37 11.93 -17.19
CA ARG A 5 40.38 13.02 -17.22
C ARG A 5 39.02 12.59 -16.65
N ARG A 6 38.61 11.33 -16.87
CA ARG A 6 37.36 10.77 -16.30
C ARG A 6 37.46 10.55 -14.79
N ILE A 7 38.63 10.14 -14.30
CA ILE A 7 38.86 9.95 -12.85
C ILE A 7 38.79 11.31 -12.13
N LEU A 8 39.47 12.33 -12.67
CA LEU A 8 39.42 13.69 -12.10
C LEU A 8 38.02 14.32 -12.12
N LEU A 9 37.20 14.02 -13.14
CA LEU A 9 35.81 14.47 -13.19
C LEU A 9 34.95 13.80 -12.13
N LYS A 10 35.11 12.48 -11.91
CA LYS A 10 34.41 11.76 -10.84
C LYS A 10 34.81 12.24 -9.45
N GLU A 11 36.08 12.55 -9.24
CA GLU A 11 36.57 13.03 -7.96
C GLU A 11 36.04 14.44 -7.64
N LYS A 12 35.98 15.32 -8.65
CA LYS A 12 35.34 16.63 -8.50
C LYS A 12 33.83 16.54 -8.27
N GLU A 13 33.16 15.58 -8.89
CA GLU A 13 31.72 15.36 -8.68
C GLU A 13 31.44 14.83 -7.26
N LEU A 14 32.28 13.92 -6.76
CA LEU A 14 32.21 13.43 -5.38
C LEU A 14 32.53 14.52 -4.36
N SER A 15 33.54 15.35 -4.62
CA SER A 15 33.88 16.49 -3.77
C SER A 15 32.77 17.54 -3.76
N LEU A 16 32.12 17.80 -4.90
CA LEU A 16 30.98 18.71 -5.00
C LEU A 16 29.76 18.16 -4.25
N ARG A 17 29.47 16.86 -4.38
CA ARG A 17 28.39 16.20 -3.63
C ARG A 17 28.66 16.19 -2.13
N ALA A 18 29.90 15.92 -1.71
CA ALA A 18 30.31 15.96 -0.32
C ALA A 18 30.22 17.38 0.27
N LYS A 19 30.54 18.40 -0.53
CA LYS A 19 30.44 19.80 -0.12
C LYS A 19 28.98 20.27 -0.02
N VAL A 20 28.13 19.91 -0.98
CA VAL A 20 26.67 20.15 -0.90
C VAL A 20 26.06 19.43 0.31
N LEU A 21 26.50 18.20 0.61
CA LEU A 21 26.05 17.46 1.79
C LEU A 21 26.53 18.13 3.10
N SER A 22 27.80 18.56 3.14
CA SER A 22 28.38 19.30 4.27
C SER A 22 27.70 20.65 4.52
N ASP A 23 27.24 21.33 3.47
CA ASP A 23 26.55 22.62 3.58
C ASP A 23 25.07 22.43 3.97
N MET A 24 24.46 21.28 3.67
CA MET A 24 23.09 20.94 4.11
C MET A 24 23.02 20.39 5.54
N LEU A 25 24.07 19.71 6.02
CA LEU A 25 24.11 19.13 7.38
C LEU A 25 23.86 20.15 8.51
N PRO A 26 24.50 21.34 8.56
CA PRO A 26 24.28 22.29 9.64
C PRO A 26 22.85 22.89 9.60
N SER A 27 22.20 22.95 8.43
CA SER A 27 20.81 23.38 8.30
C SER A 27 19.82 22.32 8.82
N ILE A 28 20.16 21.04 8.74
CA ILE A 28 19.37 19.94 9.31
C ILE A 28 19.58 19.88 10.83
N GLU A 29 20.81 20.07 11.31
CA GLU A 29 21.16 20.02 12.72
C GLU A 29 20.55 21.21 13.51
N GLU A 30 20.58 22.42 12.95
CA GLU A 30 19.98 23.60 13.59
C GLU A 30 18.44 23.55 13.63
N ASN A 31 17.82 22.86 12.66
CA ASN A 31 16.37 22.65 12.63
C ASN A 31 15.93 21.42 13.43
N ALA A 32 16.81 20.44 13.71
CA ALA A 32 16.47 19.25 14.49
C ALA A 32 16.70 19.43 16.00
N LEU A 33 17.64 20.29 16.42
CA LEU A 33 17.95 20.53 17.84
C LEU A 33 17.06 21.58 18.54
N LYS A 34 16.26 22.37 17.80
CA LYS A 34 15.29 23.28 18.42
C LYS A 34 14.09 22.48 18.93
N PRO A 35 13.66 22.64 20.19
CA PRO A 35 12.40 22.08 20.66
C PRO A 35 11.28 22.67 19.77
N GLY A 36 10.63 21.82 18.97
CA GLY A 36 9.62 22.24 17.98
C GLY A 36 10.06 22.19 16.50
N GLY A 37 11.33 21.90 16.21
CA GLY A 37 11.80 21.70 14.83
C GLY A 37 11.19 20.48 14.14
N MET A 38 10.98 19.40 14.92
CA MET A 38 10.23 18.22 14.49
C MET A 38 8.76 18.53 14.19
N VAL A 39 8.17 19.50 14.91
CA VAL A 39 6.80 19.98 14.65
C VAL A 39 6.76 20.80 13.36
N ARG A 40 7.75 21.67 13.11
CA ARG A 40 7.84 22.47 11.87
C ARG A 40 8.07 21.64 10.61
N CYS A 41 8.78 20.52 10.70
CA CYS A 41 8.94 19.62 9.56
C CYS A 41 7.66 18.81 9.26
N MET A 42 6.82 18.58 10.27
CA MET A 42 5.49 17.99 10.12
C MET A 42 4.39 19.03 9.80
N GLU A 43 4.69 20.32 9.90
CA GLU A 43 3.75 21.42 9.65
C GLU A 43 3.56 21.75 8.16
N LYS A 44 3.95 20.85 7.26
CA LYS A 44 3.54 20.93 5.85
C LYS A 44 2.14 20.32 5.73
N LYS A 45 1.12 21.15 6.03
CA LYS A 45 -0.32 20.87 5.83
C LYS A 45 -0.70 20.34 4.43
N GLY A 46 0.21 20.30 3.46
CA GLY A 46 -0.05 19.84 2.09
C GLY A 46 -0.10 18.31 1.93
N ASP A 47 0.63 17.54 2.74
CA ASP A 47 0.82 16.10 2.48
C ASP A 47 -0.40 15.26 2.90
N GLU A 48 -1.18 15.72 3.88
CA GLU A 48 -2.41 15.06 4.34
C GLU A 48 -3.48 15.01 3.23
N TYR A 49 -3.58 16.07 2.43
CA TYR A 49 -4.52 16.13 1.31
C TYR A 49 -4.08 15.25 0.15
N LEU A 50 -2.78 15.11 -0.09
CA LEU A 50 -2.26 14.24 -1.14
C LEU A 50 -2.56 12.77 -0.83
N LEU A 51 -2.33 12.33 0.40
CA LEU A 51 -2.65 10.96 0.81
C LEU A 51 -4.16 10.70 0.75
N SER A 52 -4.98 11.64 1.21
CA SER A 52 -6.45 11.55 1.12
C SER A 52 -6.93 11.47 -0.33
N LEU A 53 -6.36 12.27 -1.23
CA LEU A 53 -6.65 12.22 -2.66
C LEU A 53 -6.23 10.89 -3.29
N LEU A 54 -5.06 10.36 -2.94
CA LEU A 54 -4.60 9.05 -3.41
C LEU A 54 -5.53 7.92 -2.95
N TYR A 55 -5.97 7.94 -1.69
CA TYR A 55 -6.99 7.01 -1.17
C TYR A 55 -8.30 7.13 -1.96
N LEU A 56 -8.75 8.34 -2.25
CA LEU A 56 -9.98 8.57 -3.00
C LEU A 56 -9.88 8.03 -4.45
N ILE A 57 -8.77 8.30 -5.13
CA ILE A 57 -8.52 7.79 -6.49
C ILE A 57 -8.44 6.27 -6.48
N ALA A 58 -7.68 5.67 -5.55
CA ALA A 58 -7.59 4.22 -5.41
C ALA A 58 -8.97 3.60 -5.15
N GLY A 59 -9.77 4.24 -4.28
CA GLY A 59 -11.13 3.80 -3.99
C GLY A 59 -12.04 3.80 -5.23
N ILE A 60 -12.00 4.88 -6.03
CA ILE A 60 -12.76 4.97 -7.28
C ILE A 60 -12.31 3.88 -8.26
N LEU A 61 -11.01 3.69 -8.45
CA LEU A 61 -10.48 2.66 -9.35
C LEU A 61 -10.90 1.26 -8.91
N CYS A 62 -10.85 0.95 -7.61
CA CYS A 62 -11.35 -0.31 -7.06
C CYS A 62 -12.83 -0.53 -7.37
N LEU A 63 -13.68 0.48 -7.19
CA LEU A 63 -15.12 0.36 -7.48
C LEU A 63 -15.40 0.23 -8.99
N VAL A 64 -14.68 0.97 -9.83
CA VAL A 64 -14.79 0.84 -11.31
C VAL A 64 -14.38 -0.57 -11.74
N ALA A 65 -13.27 -1.08 -11.21
CA ALA A 65 -12.83 -2.45 -11.48
C ALA A 65 -13.86 -3.48 -10.99
N ALA A 66 -14.43 -3.29 -9.80
CA ALA A 66 -15.39 -4.21 -9.22
C ALA A 66 -16.74 -4.24 -9.96
N PHE A 67 -17.33 -3.08 -10.25
CA PHE A 67 -18.67 -2.98 -10.84
C PHE A 67 -18.67 -2.91 -12.37
N GLY A 68 -17.61 -2.38 -12.98
CA GLY A 68 -17.48 -2.29 -14.44
C GLY A 68 -16.93 -3.57 -15.07
N HIS A 69 -16.02 -4.26 -14.37
CA HIS A 69 -15.26 -5.38 -14.94
C HIS A 69 -15.36 -6.68 -14.11
N GLY A 70 -15.94 -6.63 -12.89
CA GLY A 70 -15.98 -7.78 -11.99
C GLY A 70 -16.81 -8.96 -12.51
N ASP A 71 -17.88 -8.70 -13.27
CA ASP A 71 -18.72 -9.77 -13.85
C ASP A 71 -17.98 -10.59 -14.91
N GLN A 72 -16.96 -10.00 -15.52
CA GLN A 72 -16.13 -10.62 -16.55
C GLN A 72 -14.87 -11.25 -15.98
N PHE A 73 -14.56 -11.02 -14.70
CA PHE A 73 -13.36 -11.56 -14.07
C PHE A 73 -13.48 -13.07 -13.87
N CYS A 74 -12.51 -13.82 -14.41
CA CYS A 74 -12.44 -15.28 -14.29
C CYS A 74 -13.64 -16.00 -14.93
N ALA A 75 -14.52 -15.28 -15.63
CA ALA A 75 -15.62 -15.86 -16.38
C ALA A 75 -15.03 -16.69 -17.52
N GLN A 76 -15.51 -17.93 -17.68
CA GLN A 76 -15.10 -18.74 -18.82
C GLN A 76 -15.38 -17.94 -20.11
N PRO A 77 -14.47 -17.97 -21.09
CA PRO A 77 -14.81 -17.47 -22.41
C PRO A 77 -16.07 -18.21 -22.85
N SER A 78 -17.18 -17.47 -23.03
CA SER A 78 -18.36 -18.02 -23.67
C SER A 78 -17.90 -18.76 -24.91
N PRO A 79 -18.33 -20.02 -25.15
CA PRO A 79 -18.03 -20.72 -26.38
C PRO A 79 -18.76 -20.00 -27.52
N SER A 80 -18.19 -18.88 -27.96
CA SER A 80 -18.53 -18.25 -29.21
C SER A 80 -17.95 -19.17 -30.27
N MET A 81 -18.85 -20.01 -30.78
CA MET A 81 -18.86 -20.55 -32.12
C MET A 81 -17.66 -20.14 -32.97
N HIS A 82 -16.93 -21.15 -33.46
CA HIS A 82 -16.50 -21.10 -34.85
C HIS A 82 -17.61 -20.48 -35.68
N HIS A 83 -17.40 -19.28 -36.23
CA HIS A 83 -18.19 -18.85 -37.36
C HIS A 83 -17.27 -18.39 -38.50
N PRO A 84 -17.28 -19.09 -39.64
CA PRO A 84 -16.82 -18.53 -40.89
C PRO A 84 -17.80 -17.42 -41.32
N SER A 85 -17.24 -16.40 -41.96
CA SER A 85 -17.84 -15.42 -42.86
C SER A 85 -19.37 -15.40 -43.06
N GLY A 86 -19.99 -14.25 -42.76
CA GLY A 86 -21.06 -13.68 -43.58
C GLY A 86 -22.43 -13.45 -42.94
N GLY A 87 -22.91 -12.19 -43.00
CA GLY A 87 -24.34 -11.91 -43.28
C GLY A 87 -25.23 -11.37 -42.15
N ARG A 88 -25.50 -10.06 -42.23
CA ARG A 88 -26.75 -9.29 -41.94
C ARG A 88 -27.62 -9.56 -40.68
N ARG A 89 -27.91 -8.43 -40.01
CA ARG A 89 -29.00 -8.12 -39.04
C ARG A 89 -30.31 -8.87 -39.28
N LEU A 90 -31.00 -9.24 -38.19
CA LEU A 90 -32.38 -8.82 -37.84
C LEU A 90 -32.76 -9.21 -36.39
N LEU A 91 -33.70 -8.44 -35.81
CA LEU A 91 -34.24 -8.45 -34.44
C LEU A 91 -34.88 -9.77 -33.99
N GLN A 92 -34.77 -10.16 -32.70
CA GLN A 92 -35.92 -10.57 -31.85
C GLN A 92 -35.59 -10.91 -30.37
N HIS A 93 -36.30 -10.20 -29.48
CA HIS A 93 -36.86 -10.49 -28.13
C HIS A 93 -36.21 -11.47 -27.10
N PRO A 94 -36.33 -11.14 -25.78
CA PRO A 94 -35.88 -12.00 -24.68
C PRO A 94 -36.97 -13.01 -24.26
N THR A 95 -36.62 -14.29 -24.15
CA THR A 95 -37.46 -15.31 -23.50
C THR A 95 -36.89 -15.64 -22.13
N VAL A 96 -37.59 -15.20 -21.10
CA VAL A 96 -37.48 -15.67 -19.72
C VAL A 96 -37.89 -17.14 -19.68
N SER A 97 -37.09 -18.02 -19.08
CA SER A 97 -37.52 -19.37 -18.70
C SER A 97 -37.07 -19.68 -17.28
N LEU A 98 -38.06 -19.75 -16.41
CA LEU A 98 -38.03 -20.20 -15.03
C LEU A 98 -38.00 -21.74 -14.98
N LEU A 99 -37.32 -22.25 -13.94
CA LEU A 99 -37.47 -23.57 -13.28
C LEU A 99 -37.03 -24.84 -14.04
N GLN A 100 -35.95 -25.46 -13.55
CA GLN A 100 -35.94 -26.90 -13.35
C GLN A 100 -35.16 -27.30 -12.08
N ASN A 101 -35.77 -28.23 -11.35
CA ASN A 101 -35.61 -28.52 -9.93
C ASN A 101 -34.78 -29.82 -9.73
N SER A 102 -33.83 -29.76 -8.80
CA SER A 102 -33.28 -30.76 -7.86
C SER A 102 -33.13 -32.27 -8.16
N SER A 103 -31.93 -32.74 -7.74
CA SER A 103 -31.56 -33.99 -7.04
C SER A 103 -31.38 -35.32 -7.78
N SER A 104 -30.11 -35.75 -7.89
CA SER A 104 -29.67 -37.10 -7.49
C SER A 104 -28.15 -37.11 -7.27
N SER A 105 -27.78 -37.43 -6.04
CA SER A 105 -26.44 -37.57 -5.50
C SER A 105 -25.74 -38.80 -6.10
N ASP A 106 -24.59 -38.61 -6.72
CA ASP A 106 -23.60 -39.68 -6.86
C ASP A 106 -22.25 -39.20 -6.37
N THR A 107 -21.76 -39.90 -5.35
CA THR A 107 -20.60 -39.54 -4.55
C THR A 107 -19.36 -40.07 -5.25
N THR A 108 -18.84 -39.29 -6.20
CA THR A 108 -17.43 -39.35 -6.55
C THR A 108 -16.85 -38.00 -6.13
N ALA A 109 -16.01 -38.01 -5.09
CA ALA A 109 -15.35 -36.81 -4.59
C ALA A 109 -14.40 -36.25 -5.67
N ALA A 110 -14.97 -35.49 -6.59
CA ALA A 110 -14.25 -34.53 -7.41
C ALA A 110 -13.71 -33.45 -6.45
N PRO A 111 -12.46 -32.99 -6.65
CA PRO A 111 -11.93 -31.91 -5.83
C PRO A 111 -12.85 -30.70 -6.01
N ALA A 112 -13.43 -30.21 -4.92
CA ALA A 112 -14.29 -29.04 -4.92
C ALA A 112 -13.63 -27.92 -5.74
N ASP A 113 -14.29 -27.52 -6.82
CA ASP A 113 -13.83 -26.55 -7.81
C ASP A 113 -13.42 -25.23 -7.15
N THR A 114 -12.13 -25.10 -6.82
CA THR A 114 -11.50 -23.85 -6.35
C THR A 114 -11.65 -22.72 -7.36
N ASN A 115 -11.93 -23.05 -8.62
CA ASN A 115 -12.21 -22.10 -9.69
C ASN A 115 -13.51 -21.31 -9.45
N ASN A 116 -14.52 -21.89 -8.79
CA ASN A 116 -15.82 -21.23 -8.62
C ASN A 116 -15.80 -20.09 -7.60
N ALA A 117 -14.80 -20.04 -6.70
CA ALA A 117 -14.71 -19.02 -5.67
C ALA A 117 -14.33 -17.62 -6.21
N PHE A 118 -13.73 -17.56 -7.39
CA PHE A 118 -13.21 -16.32 -7.97
C PHE A 118 -14.08 -15.75 -9.09
N ILE A 119 -15.12 -16.47 -9.51
CA ILE A 119 -15.91 -16.15 -10.70
C ILE A 119 -17.02 -15.14 -10.39
N GLY A 120 -17.14 -14.13 -11.25
CA GLY A 120 -18.31 -13.27 -11.34
C GLY A 120 -18.40 -12.18 -10.25
N PRO A 121 -19.57 -11.50 -10.13
CA PRO A 121 -19.74 -10.27 -9.33
C PRO A 121 -19.41 -10.42 -7.85
N ASN A 122 -19.49 -11.64 -7.33
CA ASN A 122 -19.30 -11.98 -5.93
C ASN A 122 -18.05 -12.84 -5.72
N GLY A 123 -17.22 -13.00 -6.75
CA GLY A 123 -15.94 -13.67 -6.63
C GLY A 123 -15.03 -12.96 -5.63
N LEU A 124 -14.13 -13.70 -4.99
CA LEU A 124 -13.29 -13.19 -3.89
C LEU A 124 -12.52 -11.90 -4.25
N VAL A 125 -11.97 -11.81 -5.47
CA VAL A 125 -11.25 -10.61 -5.95
C VAL A 125 -12.18 -9.41 -6.09
N VAL A 126 -13.38 -9.62 -6.64
CA VAL A 126 -14.37 -8.56 -6.82
C VAL A 126 -14.92 -8.10 -5.47
N ALA A 127 -15.18 -9.03 -4.55
CA ALA A 127 -15.59 -8.72 -3.19
C ALA A 127 -14.50 -7.93 -2.45
N TRP A 128 -13.23 -8.30 -2.63
CA TRP A 128 -12.10 -7.56 -2.09
C TRP A 128 -12.06 -6.12 -2.58
N LEU A 129 -12.18 -5.91 -3.90
CA LEU A 129 -12.20 -4.58 -4.52
C LEU A 129 -13.39 -3.73 -4.05
N LYS A 130 -14.57 -4.34 -3.84
CA LYS A 130 -15.73 -3.61 -3.30
C LYS A 130 -15.43 -3.10 -1.89
N VAL A 131 -14.98 -3.97 -1.00
CA VAL A 131 -14.68 -3.61 0.38
C VAL A 131 -13.57 -2.55 0.43
N GLU A 132 -12.50 -2.74 -0.32
CA GLU A 132 -11.39 -1.79 -0.42
C GLU A 132 -11.86 -0.44 -0.98
N GLY A 133 -12.63 -0.46 -2.06
CA GLY A 133 -13.18 0.74 -2.68
C GLY A 133 -14.05 1.55 -1.72
N PHE A 134 -14.98 0.90 -1.02
CA PHE A 134 -15.86 1.58 -0.07
C PHE A 134 -15.13 2.09 1.16
N THR A 135 -14.16 1.36 1.67
CA THR A 135 -13.39 1.80 2.84
C THR A 135 -12.42 2.92 2.50
N ALA A 136 -11.79 2.89 1.32
CA ALA A 136 -10.94 3.96 0.82
C ALA A 136 -11.71 5.28 0.58
N LEU A 137 -13.00 5.22 0.24
CA LEU A 137 -13.88 6.40 0.18
C LEU A 137 -14.46 6.77 1.56
N GLY A 138 -14.78 5.78 2.38
CA GLY A 138 -15.38 5.96 3.69
C GLY A 138 -14.43 6.58 4.70
N LEU A 139 -13.13 6.31 4.62
CA LEU A 139 -12.11 6.85 5.52
C LEU A 139 -11.97 8.38 5.42
N PRO A 140 -11.74 8.98 4.24
CA PRO A 140 -11.75 10.43 4.07
C PRO A 140 -13.06 11.07 4.56
N PHE A 141 -14.20 10.43 4.27
CA PHE A 141 -15.50 10.92 4.70
C PHE A 141 -15.65 10.89 6.23
N LEU A 142 -15.27 9.78 6.87
CA LEU A 142 -15.28 9.62 8.32
C LEU A 142 -14.34 10.63 8.99
N TYR A 143 -13.16 10.85 8.41
CA TYR A 143 -12.22 11.87 8.88
C TYR A 143 -12.84 13.27 8.86
N VAL A 144 -13.48 13.66 7.75
CA VAL A 144 -14.20 14.94 7.63
C VAL A 144 -15.34 15.05 8.66
N LEU A 145 -16.08 13.96 8.92
CA LEU A 145 -17.15 13.96 9.92
C LEU A 145 -16.60 14.13 11.35
N ILE A 146 -15.52 13.44 11.70
CA ILE A 146 -14.87 13.57 13.01
C ILE A 146 -14.36 15.01 13.20
N PHE A 147 -13.73 15.57 12.15
CA PHE A 147 -13.25 16.95 12.16
C PHE A 147 -14.40 17.96 12.29
N SER A 148 -15.45 17.82 11.48
CA SER A 148 -16.60 18.75 11.45
C SER A 148 -17.36 18.78 12.76
N ASN A 149 -17.46 17.65 13.46
CA ASN A 149 -18.10 17.55 14.77
C ASN A 149 -17.15 17.84 15.95
N GLN A 150 -15.90 18.26 15.68
CA GLN A 150 -14.86 18.50 16.69
C GLN A 150 -14.62 17.30 17.63
N LEU A 151 -14.83 16.08 17.13
CA LEU A 151 -14.68 14.83 17.89
C LEU A 151 -13.23 14.37 18.01
N GLN A 152 -12.25 15.21 17.64
CA GLN A 152 -10.83 14.86 17.61
C GLN A 152 -10.28 14.37 18.96
N ASN A 153 -10.78 14.95 20.05
CA ASN A 153 -10.36 14.58 21.41
C ASN A 153 -11.21 13.47 22.02
N SER A 154 -12.19 12.94 21.28
CA SER A 154 -13.05 11.89 21.80
C SER A 154 -12.35 10.54 21.70
N ILE A 155 -12.23 9.88 22.86
CA ILE A 155 -11.80 8.48 22.98
C ILE A 155 -12.57 7.56 22.00
N PRO A 156 -13.91 7.63 21.87
CA PRO A 156 -14.63 6.75 20.96
C PRO A 156 -14.25 6.96 19.48
N ALA A 157 -14.04 8.20 19.02
CA ALA A 157 -13.60 8.43 17.64
C ALA A 157 -12.19 7.88 17.40
N SER A 158 -11.29 8.02 18.37
CA SER A 158 -9.95 7.43 18.30
C SER A 158 -10.01 5.90 18.22
N ILE A 159 -10.80 5.25 19.08
CA ILE A 159 -10.99 3.78 19.05
C ILE A 159 -11.55 3.35 17.69
N LEU A 160 -12.55 4.05 17.16
CA LEU A 160 -13.14 3.74 15.87
C LEU A 160 -12.10 3.82 14.75
N LEU A 161 -11.29 4.88 14.70
CA LEU A 161 -10.23 5.03 13.71
C LEU A 161 -9.18 3.90 13.80
N TYR A 162 -8.81 3.48 15.02
CA TYR A 162 -7.90 2.34 15.20
C TYR A 162 -8.52 1.03 14.70
N LEU A 163 -9.80 0.78 14.97
CA LEU A 163 -10.48 -0.43 14.49
C LEU A 163 -10.56 -0.45 12.96
N VAL A 164 -10.87 0.69 12.34
CA VAL A 164 -10.89 0.80 10.87
C VAL A 164 -9.50 0.59 10.29
N ALA A 165 -8.46 1.18 10.89
CA ALA A 165 -7.07 0.99 10.45
C ALA A 165 -6.62 -0.47 10.60
N ALA A 166 -6.97 -1.15 11.70
CA ALA A 166 -6.65 -2.56 11.92
C ALA A 166 -7.38 -3.46 10.91
N PHE A 167 -8.67 -3.20 10.66
CA PHE A 167 -9.44 -3.87 9.62
C PHE A 167 -8.78 -3.70 8.25
N GLN A 168 -8.41 -2.46 7.90
CA GLN A 168 -7.74 -2.13 6.65
C GLN A 168 -6.40 -2.85 6.49
N ALA A 169 -5.57 -2.89 7.54
CA ALA A 169 -4.31 -3.63 7.53
C ALA A 169 -4.52 -5.13 7.29
N VAL A 170 -5.48 -5.76 7.97
CA VAL A 170 -5.81 -7.18 7.77
C VAL A 170 -6.32 -7.42 6.35
N TRP A 171 -7.20 -6.56 5.84
CA TRP A 171 -7.77 -6.66 4.51
C TRP A 171 -6.71 -6.51 3.40
N LEU A 172 -5.78 -5.57 3.58
CA LEU A 172 -4.63 -5.38 2.71
C LEU A 172 -3.71 -6.60 2.71
N ILE A 173 -3.45 -7.21 3.87
CA ILE A 173 -2.64 -8.44 3.95
C ILE A 173 -3.28 -9.56 3.14
N ILE A 174 -4.59 -9.76 3.27
CA ILE A 174 -5.33 -10.75 2.45
C ILE A 174 -5.16 -10.46 0.96
N GLY A 175 -5.33 -9.19 0.56
CA GLY A 175 -5.14 -8.75 -0.83
C GLY A 175 -3.72 -9.00 -1.34
N CYS A 176 -2.69 -8.73 -0.54
CA CYS A 176 -1.30 -8.98 -0.87
C CYS A 176 -1.01 -10.48 -1.03
N VAL A 177 -1.52 -11.33 -0.14
CA VAL A 177 -1.38 -12.79 -0.25
C VAL A 177 -2.01 -13.29 -1.55
N TRP A 178 -3.16 -12.76 -1.95
CA TRP A 178 -3.79 -13.14 -3.22
C TRP A 178 -3.10 -12.56 -4.45
N SER A 179 -2.60 -11.32 -4.36
CA SER A 179 -1.94 -10.62 -5.47
C SER A 179 -0.56 -11.18 -5.80
N PHE A 180 0.24 -11.51 -4.78
CA PHE A 180 1.61 -11.99 -4.95
C PHE A 180 1.76 -13.50 -4.74
N GLY A 181 0.74 -14.15 -4.21
CA GLY A 181 0.71 -15.60 -4.03
C GLY A 181 0.16 -16.35 -5.25
N THR A 182 0.00 -17.65 -5.07
CA THR A 182 -0.52 -18.57 -6.10
C THR A 182 -1.99 -18.93 -5.85
N SER A 183 -2.70 -18.18 -5.01
CA SER A 183 -4.08 -18.48 -4.60
C SER A 183 -5.10 -18.24 -5.72
N ILE A 184 -4.82 -17.29 -6.61
CA ILE A 184 -5.68 -17.00 -7.77
C ILE A 184 -5.19 -17.82 -8.97
N PRO A 185 -6.07 -18.52 -9.71
CA PRO A 185 -5.69 -19.29 -10.89
C PRO A 185 -4.91 -18.45 -11.90
N ALA A 186 -3.80 -18.98 -12.41
CA ALA A 186 -2.92 -18.27 -13.35
C ALA A 186 -3.66 -17.83 -14.63
N GLU A 187 -4.70 -18.56 -15.02
CA GLU A 187 -5.52 -18.24 -16.18
C GLU A 187 -6.31 -16.93 -16.00
N CYS A 188 -6.84 -16.70 -14.80
CA CYS A 188 -7.58 -15.48 -14.47
C CYS A 188 -6.63 -14.27 -14.26
N GLN A 189 -5.40 -14.52 -13.81
CA GLN A 189 -4.37 -13.47 -13.72
C GLN A 189 -3.92 -12.97 -15.11
N LYS A 190 -3.70 -13.92 -16.04
CA LYS A 190 -3.23 -13.62 -17.40
C LYS A 190 -4.33 -13.12 -18.34
N GLY A 191 -5.60 -13.25 -17.95
CA GLY A 191 -6.74 -12.88 -18.78
C GLY A 191 -7.05 -13.90 -19.88
N SER A 192 -6.62 -15.17 -19.72
CA SER A 192 -7.06 -16.26 -20.61
C SER A 192 -8.48 -16.72 -20.26
N MET A 193 -8.94 -16.46 -19.03
CA MET A 193 -10.33 -16.64 -18.60
C MET A 193 -10.93 -15.29 -18.19
N GLY A 194 -11.54 -14.60 -19.15
CA GLY A 194 -12.23 -13.34 -18.91
C GLY A 194 -11.31 -12.11 -18.81
N ASP A 195 -11.87 -11.00 -18.35
CA ASP A 195 -11.14 -9.74 -18.20
C ASP A 195 -10.29 -9.74 -16.92
N ASN A 196 -8.99 -9.53 -17.04
CA ASN A 196 -8.09 -9.48 -15.89
C ASN A 196 -7.97 -8.09 -15.25
N PHE A 197 -8.70 -7.08 -15.72
CA PHE A 197 -8.65 -5.71 -15.20
C PHE A 197 -8.91 -5.62 -13.68
N ALA A 198 -9.83 -6.43 -13.16
CA ALA A 198 -10.10 -6.53 -11.73
C ALA A 198 -8.86 -6.98 -10.94
N PHE A 199 -8.21 -8.06 -11.39
CA PHE A 199 -6.98 -8.55 -10.77
C PHE A 199 -5.83 -7.55 -10.90
N GLN A 200 -5.64 -6.93 -12.06
CA GLN A 200 -4.61 -5.91 -12.27
C GLN A 200 -4.80 -4.74 -11.31
N THR A 201 -6.03 -4.27 -11.13
CA THR A 201 -6.34 -3.18 -10.20
C THR A 201 -6.00 -3.59 -8.76
N MET A 202 -6.44 -4.77 -8.31
CA MET A 202 -6.09 -5.30 -6.98
C MET A 202 -4.58 -5.36 -6.79
N TRP A 203 -3.85 -5.91 -7.76
CA TRP A 203 -2.41 -6.06 -7.71
C TRP A 203 -1.69 -4.70 -7.58
N TRP A 204 -2.08 -3.71 -8.39
CA TRP A 204 -1.50 -2.37 -8.34
C TRP A 204 -1.77 -1.66 -7.01
N VAL A 205 -2.99 -1.77 -6.51
CA VAL A 205 -3.38 -1.20 -5.21
C VAL A 205 -2.56 -1.83 -4.09
N CYS A 206 -2.46 -3.16 -4.06
CA CYS A 206 -1.62 -3.88 -3.09
C CYS A 206 -0.14 -3.48 -3.20
N ALA A 207 0.42 -3.43 -4.41
CA ALA A 207 1.82 -3.06 -4.64
C ALA A 207 2.12 -1.63 -4.19
N PHE A 208 1.23 -0.69 -4.51
CA PHE A 208 1.37 0.70 -4.12
C PHE A 208 1.33 0.86 -2.59
N TRP A 209 0.32 0.31 -1.93
CA TRP A 209 0.18 0.41 -0.47
C TRP A 209 1.31 -0.28 0.28
N LEU A 210 1.72 -1.48 -0.17
CA LEU A 210 2.86 -2.18 0.41
C LEU A 210 4.14 -1.35 0.25
N GLY A 211 4.34 -0.73 -0.92
CA GLY A 211 5.46 0.20 -1.16
C GLY A 211 5.45 1.38 -0.19
N CYS A 212 4.30 2.04 -0.01
CA CYS A 212 4.15 3.14 0.97
C CYS A 212 4.48 2.68 2.40
N MET A 213 3.99 1.51 2.82
CA MET A 213 4.26 0.99 4.17
C MET A 213 5.74 0.68 4.38
N VAL A 214 6.42 0.09 3.39
CA VAL A 214 7.86 -0.18 3.47
C VAL A 214 8.65 1.13 3.58
N VAL A 215 8.29 2.16 2.80
CA VAL A 215 8.95 3.48 2.88
C VAL A 215 8.73 4.13 4.25
N ILE A 216 7.49 4.14 4.76
CA ILE A 216 7.17 4.71 6.07
C ILE A 216 7.92 3.97 7.18
N CYS A 217 7.90 2.63 7.18
CA CYS A 217 8.64 1.81 8.14
C CYS A 217 10.16 2.04 8.06
N GLY A 218 10.71 2.21 6.85
CA GLY A 218 12.11 2.54 6.65
C GLY A 218 12.49 3.89 7.24
N ILE A 219 11.67 4.92 7.02
CA ILE A 219 11.86 6.26 7.60
C ILE A 219 11.77 6.19 9.13
N LEU A 220 10.70 5.60 9.67
CA LEU A 220 10.52 5.48 11.13
C LEU A 220 11.65 4.67 11.77
N GLY A 221 12.07 3.56 11.15
CA GLY A 221 13.20 2.76 11.59
C GLY A 221 14.50 3.57 11.62
N SER A 222 14.77 4.36 10.57
CA SER A 222 15.96 5.22 10.53
C SER A 222 15.96 6.27 11.63
N ILE A 223 14.80 6.89 11.92
CA ILE A 223 14.63 7.86 13.00
C ILE A 223 14.92 7.20 14.35
N VAL A 224 14.33 6.02 14.61
CA VAL A 224 14.57 5.27 15.86
C VAL A 224 16.04 4.89 16.00
N CYS A 225 16.70 4.43 14.94
CA CYS A 225 18.13 4.13 14.93
C CYS A 225 18.99 5.36 15.23
N CYS A 226 18.65 6.54 14.67
CA CYS A 226 19.35 7.79 14.95
C CYS A 226 19.23 8.18 16.44
N PHE A 227 18.04 8.06 17.04
CA PHE A 227 17.86 8.36 18.47
C PHE A 227 18.59 7.37 19.38
N LEU A 228 18.54 6.07 19.08
CA LEU A 228 19.28 5.06 19.83
C LEU A 228 20.80 5.27 19.70
N GLY A 229 21.29 5.62 18.50
CA GLY A 229 22.69 5.95 18.27
C GLY A 229 23.17 7.19 19.01
N ALA A 230 22.36 8.25 19.03
CA ALA A 230 22.64 9.47 19.78
C ALA A 230 22.64 9.22 21.30
N ALA A 231 21.66 8.46 21.81
CA ALA A 231 21.59 8.09 23.22
C ALA A 231 22.76 7.20 23.66
N ALA A 232 23.20 6.28 22.79
CA ALA A 232 24.37 5.43 23.04
C ALA A 232 25.68 6.25 23.08
N SER A 233 25.85 7.20 22.14
CA SER A 233 27.04 8.09 22.13
C SER A 233 27.08 9.01 23.35
N ALA A 234 25.94 9.57 23.77
CA ALA A 234 25.87 10.41 24.98
C ALA A 234 26.26 9.63 26.25
N LYS A 235 25.85 8.36 26.35
CA LYS A 235 26.19 7.48 27.48
C LYS A 235 27.68 7.10 27.52
N LEU A 236 28.32 6.95 26.35
CA LEU A 236 29.77 6.72 26.25
C LEU A 236 30.57 7.96 26.68
N GLN A 237 30.17 9.15 26.21
CA GLN A 237 30.84 10.40 26.59
C GLN A 237 30.72 10.71 28.09
N SER A 238 29.58 10.43 28.73
CA SER A 238 29.46 10.59 30.19
C SER A 238 30.36 9.62 30.96
N SER A 239 30.53 8.38 30.47
CA SER A 239 31.39 7.39 31.11
C SER A 239 32.88 7.73 30.98
N GLU A 240 33.28 8.34 29.87
CA GLU A 240 34.66 8.77 29.63
C GLU A 240 35.01 10.05 30.40
N ALA A 241 34.04 10.98 30.54
CA ALA A 241 34.18 12.19 31.34
C ALA A 241 34.31 11.90 32.85
N ASP A 242 33.58 10.90 33.37
CA ASP A 242 33.77 10.46 34.77
C ASP A 242 35.12 9.75 34.94
N SER A 243 35.55 8.93 33.97
CA SER A 243 36.85 8.24 34.03
C SER A 243 38.05 9.22 34.03
N THR A 244 37.99 10.29 33.23
CA THR A 244 39.01 11.35 33.25
C THR A 244 39.01 12.17 34.54
N ARG A 245 37.84 12.35 35.19
CA ARG A 245 37.73 13.00 36.50
C ARG A 245 38.45 12.22 37.61
N TYR A 246 38.40 10.90 37.56
CA TYR A 246 39.14 10.05 38.51
C TYR A 246 40.66 10.01 38.26
N THR A 247 41.12 10.22 37.03
CA THR A 247 42.57 10.25 36.72
C THR A 247 43.24 11.58 37.08
N GLN A 248 42.50 12.70 37.12
CA GLN A 248 43.06 13.99 37.52
C GLN A 248 43.17 14.21 39.05
N ILE A 249 42.56 13.36 39.88
CA ILE A 249 42.62 13.46 41.35
C ILE A 249 43.81 12.66 41.93
N ALA A 250 44.79 12.30 41.10
CA ALA A 250 46.09 11.84 41.60
C ALA A 250 47.16 12.95 41.51
N PRO A 251 47.20 13.92 42.44
CA PRO A 251 48.38 14.73 42.63
C PRO A 251 49.36 14.02 43.58
N GLY A 252 50.61 13.91 43.11
CA GLY A 252 51.84 13.87 43.89
C GLY A 252 51.81 13.19 45.27
N GLN A 253 52.37 11.98 45.32
CA GLN A 253 53.27 11.62 46.41
C GLN A 253 54.71 11.85 45.96
#